data_AF-W9VHQ5-F1
#
_entry.id   AF-W9VHQ5-F1
#
_cell.length_a   1.000
_cell.length_b   1.000
_cell.length_c   1.000
_cell.angle_alpha   90.00
_cell.angle_beta   90.00
_cell.angle_gamma   90.00
#
_symmetry.space_group_name_H-M   'P 1'
#
loop_
_entity.id
_entity.type
_entity.pdbx_description
1 polymer ?
#
loop_
_entity_poly.entity_id
_entity_poly.type
_entity_poly.pdbx_seq_one_letter_code
_entity_poly.pdbx_strand_id
1 'polypeptide(L)'
;MRGTLRSMYAGLPSALLGSMPSAASFFVVYDGVKREMIDNDTPASQQAYAHMLASSLGEIAACAIRVPTEVVKQRAQAGLFGGSTLLAFQDILGLRRSDGYTTMVRELYRGGGVTIMREIPFTIIQFSLWEYFKDSYSKRQHRRHGRQPGMVSATESALFGSAAGAIAAGLTTPLDVLKTRIMLERKESGASSERAGAVIVLRQIRAQEGIAGLFRGFVPRVGWISTGGAIFLGTYQYISNMLGSDWR
;
A
#
# COMPACT_ATOMS: atom_id res chain seq x y z
N MET A 1 21.45 26.76 5.40
CA MET A 1 19.97 26.53 5.41
C MET A 1 19.28 27.00 4.11
N ARG A 2 19.78 26.67 2.90
CA ARG A 2 19.16 27.07 1.61
C ARG A 2 18.62 25.90 0.75
N GLY A 3 18.55 24.68 1.31
CA GLY A 3 18.13 23.47 0.56
C GLY A 3 16.80 22.85 0.99
N THR A 4 16.15 23.33 2.05
CA THR A 4 15.14 22.55 2.78
C THR A 4 13.84 22.34 2.00
N LEU A 5 13.25 23.39 1.40
CA LEU A 5 11.97 23.23 0.69
C LEU A 5 12.12 22.48 -0.63
N ARG A 6 13.13 22.82 -1.45
CA ARG A 6 13.37 22.15 -2.74
C ARG A 6 13.74 20.67 -2.57
N SER A 7 14.44 20.32 -1.49
CA SER A 7 14.75 18.93 -1.15
C SER A 7 13.53 18.13 -0.68
N MET A 8 12.54 18.76 -0.04
CA MET A 8 11.30 18.07 0.37
C MET A 8 10.40 17.69 -0.81
N TYR A 9 10.41 18.50 -1.88
CA TYR A 9 9.66 18.22 -3.11
C TYR A 9 10.47 17.47 -4.17
N ALA A 10 11.75 17.19 -3.91
CA ALA A 10 12.57 16.33 -4.76
C ALA A 10 11.93 14.94 -4.87
N GLY A 11 11.67 14.48 -6.09
CA GLY A 11 11.01 13.20 -6.35
C GLY A 11 9.48 13.22 -6.38
N LEU A 12 8.82 14.35 -6.10
CA LEU A 12 7.36 14.49 -6.28
C LEU A 12 6.93 14.31 -7.75
N PRO A 13 7.63 14.89 -8.75
CA PRO A 13 7.27 14.69 -10.15
C PRO A 13 7.33 13.22 -10.59
N SER A 14 8.35 12.47 -10.15
CA SER A 14 8.39 11.02 -10.39
C SER A 14 7.19 10.33 -9.74
N ALA A 15 6.89 10.61 -8.46
CA ALA A 15 5.79 9.98 -7.75
C ALA A 15 4.44 10.19 -8.46
N LEU A 16 4.17 11.42 -8.94
CA LEU A 16 2.97 11.74 -9.69
C LEU A 16 2.91 10.97 -11.01
N LEU A 17 4.02 10.95 -11.77
CA LEU A 17 4.10 10.23 -13.04
C LEU A 17 3.94 8.71 -12.88
N GLY A 18 4.37 8.12 -11.76
CA GLY A 18 4.19 6.68 -11.50
C GLY A 18 2.83 6.32 -10.89
N SER A 19 2.15 7.26 -10.22
CA SER A 19 0.89 6.97 -9.52
C SER A 19 -0.27 6.70 -10.47
N MET A 20 -0.42 7.49 -11.54
CA MET A 20 -1.53 7.31 -12.49
C MET A 20 -1.45 5.96 -13.25
N PRO A 21 -0.29 5.56 -13.80
CA PRO A 21 -0.17 4.27 -14.47
C PRO A 21 -0.28 3.09 -13.50
N SER A 22 0.20 3.25 -12.27
CA SER A 22 0.04 2.24 -11.22
C SER A 22 -1.44 2.00 -10.86
N ALA A 23 -2.21 3.08 -10.67
CA ALA A 23 -3.65 2.98 -10.43
C ALA A 23 -4.41 2.39 -11.64
N ALA A 24 -4.06 2.79 -12.86
CA ALA A 24 -4.66 2.22 -14.07
C ALA A 24 -4.41 0.70 -14.16
N SER A 25 -3.17 0.26 -13.90
CA SER A 25 -2.84 -1.17 -13.88
C SER A 25 -3.57 -1.93 -12.79
N PHE A 26 -3.75 -1.33 -11.60
CA PHE A 26 -4.54 -1.93 -10.53
C PHE A 26 -5.97 -2.21 -11.01
N PHE A 27 -6.66 -1.20 -11.55
CA PHE A 27 -8.06 -1.34 -11.97
C PHE A 27 -8.23 -2.29 -13.14
N VAL A 28 -7.34 -2.27 -14.14
CA VAL A 28 -7.40 -3.19 -15.29
C VAL A 28 -7.32 -4.64 -14.82
N VAL A 29 -6.36 -4.95 -13.94
CA VAL A 29 -6.22 -6.32 -13.42
C VAL A 29 -7.35 -6.68 -12.47
N TYR A 30 -7.77 -5.76 -11.61
CA TYR A 30 -8.88 -5.96 -10.69
C TYR A 30 -10.18 -6.29 -11.41
N ASP A 31 -10.56 -5.49 -12.42
CA ASP A 31 -11.78 -5.71 -13.19
C ASP A 31 -11.66 -6.93 -14.11
N GLY A 32 -10.47 -7.22 -14.62
CA GLY A 32 -10.19 -8.46 -15.36
C GLY A 32 -10.43 -9.71 -14.52
N VAL A 33 -9.83 -9.78 -13.33
CA VAL A 33 -9.99 -10.94 -12.42
C VAL A 33 -11.44 -11.08 -11.95
N LYS A 34 -12.11 -9.96 -11.64
CA LYS A 34 -13.52 -10.01 -11.26
C LYS A 34 -14.42 -10.55 -12.36
N ARG A 35 -14.19 -10.16 -13.61
CA ARG A 35 -14.98 -10.64 -14.77
C ARG A 35 -14.88 -12.14 -14.96
N GLU A 36 -13.76 -12.74 -14.61
CA GLU A 36 -13.54 -14.19 -14.71
C GLU A 36 -14.07 -14.97 -13.49
N MET A 37 -14.15 -14.33 -12.31
CA MET A 37 -14.44 -15.02 -11.05
C MET A 37 -15.83 -14.73 -10.46
N ILE A 38 -16.56 -13.72 -10.95
CA ILE A 38 -17.85 -13.30 -10.42
C ILE A 38 -18.91 -13.34 -11.52
N ASP A 39 -19.78 -14.34 -11.44
CA ASP A 39 -21.04 -14.43 -12.17
C ASP A 39 -22.23 -14.00 -11.30
N ASN A 40 -23.38 -13.75 -11.92
CA ASN A 40 -24.60 -13.28 -11.24
C ASN A 40 -25.11 -14.22 -10.12
N ASP A 41 -24.79 -15.52 -10.18
CA ASP A 41 -25.21 -16.52 -9.18
C ASP A 41 -24.16 -16.82 -8.09
N THR A 42 -23.06 -16.07 -8.06
CA THR A 42 -21.95 -16.37 -7.14
C THR A 42 -22.35 -16.06 -5.68
N PRO A 43 -22.22 -17.00 -4.73
CA PRO A 43 -22.45 -16.77 -3.31
C PRO A 43 -21.61 -15.62 -2.73
N ALA A 44 -22.17 -14.87 -1.78
CA ALA A 44 -21.52 -13.70 -1.16
C ALA A 44 -20.12 -14.00 -0.57
N SER A 45 -19.89 -15.21 -0.06
CA SER A 45 -18.59 -15.65 0.44
C SER A 45 -17.56 -15.86 -0.69
N GLN A 46 -17.97 -16.37 -1.84
CA GLN A 46 -17.10 -16.52 -3.01
C GLN A 46 -16.79 -15.19 -3.67
N GLN A 47 -17.76 -14.26 -3.71
CA GLN A 47 -17.53 -12.88 -4.17
C GLN A 47 -16.45 -12.20 -3.33
N ALA A 48 -16.50 -12.39 -2.01
CA ALA A 48 -15.48 -11.93 -1.06
C ALA A 48 -14.06 -12.41 -1.44
N TYR A 49 -13.88 -13.72 -1.57
CA TYR A 49 -12.60 -14.30 -2.01
C TYR A 49 -12.15 -13.80 -3.39
N ALA A 50 -13.08 -13.67 -4.34
CA ALA A 50 -12.78 -13.13 -5.67
C ALA A 50 -12.29 -11.68 -5.61
N HIS A 51 -12.91 -10.83 -4.78
CA HIS A 51 -12.46 -9.46 -4.55
C HIS A 51 -11.07 -9.41 -3.90
N MET A 52 -10.79 -10.30 -2.93
CA MET A 52 -9.48 -10.40 -2.30
C MET A 52 -8.38 -10.79 -3.29
N LEU A 53 -8.64 -11.79 -4.13
CA LEU A 53 -7.70 -12.25 -5.15
C LEU A 53 -7.49 -11.20 -6.23
N ALA A 54 -8.59 -10.62 -6.74
CA ALA A 54 -8.54 -9.53 -7.72
C ALA A 54 -7.73 -8.34 -7.20
N SER A 55 -7.94 -7.94 -5.94
CA SER A 55 -7.19 -6.83 -5.35
C SER A 55 -5.72 -7.17 -5.13
N SER A 56 -5.40 -8.41 -4.75
CA SER A 56 -4.02 -8.82 -4.53
C SER A 56 -3.23 -8.88 -5.84
N LEU A 57 -3.83 -9.44 -6.90
CA LEU A 57 -3.24 -9.46 -8.24
C LEU A 57 -3.12 -8.04 -8.82
N GLY A 58 -4.14 -7.20 -8.61
CA GLY A 58 -4.11 -5.79 -8.97
C GLY A 58 -2.96 -5.03 -8.28
N GLU A 59 -2.76 -5.25 -6.98
CA GLU A 59 -1.67 -4.61 -6.23
C GLU A 59 -0.28 -5.10 -6.69
N ILE A 60 -0.14 -6.37 -7.06
CA ILE A 60 1.11 -6.90 -7.65
C ILE A 60 1.42 -6.19 -8.97
N ALA A 61 0.43 -6.06 -9.85
CA ALA A 61 0.60 -5.37 -11.13
C ALA A 61 0.91 -3.87 -10.94
N ALA A 62 0.19 -3.22 -10.03
CA ALA A 62 0.43 -1.83 -9.64
C ALA A 62 1.85 -1.64 -9.05
N CYS A 63 2.33 -2.59 -8.25
CA CYS A 63 3.67 -2.59 -7.69
C CYS A 63 4.76 -2.71 -8.77
N ALA A 64 4.53 -3.50 -9.83
CA ALA A 64 5.50 -3.62 -10.92
C ALA A 64 5.79 -2.25 -11.59
N ILE A 65 4.78 -1.39 -11.67
CA ILE A 65 4.91 -0.03 -12.22
C ILE A 65 5.44 0.95 -11.15
N ARG A 66 4.96 0.84 -9.92
CA ARG A 66 5.28 1.77 -8.82
C ARG A 66 6.71 1.64 -8.33
N VAL A 67 7.28 0.43 -8.30
CA VAL A 67 8.61 0.16 -7.74
C VAL A 67 9.72 0.95 -8.45
N PRO A 68 9.83 0.92 -9.80
CA PRO A 68 10.78 1.76 -10.54
C PRO A 68 10.72 3.25 -10.17
N THR A 69 9.50 3.79 -10.09
CA THR A 69 9.28 5.19 -9.75
C THR A 69 9.73 5.52 -8.33
N GLU A 70 9.44 4.63 -7.38
CA GLU A 70 9.84 4.81 -5.98
C GLU A 70 11.36 4.73 -5.82
N VAL A 71 12.05 3.84 -6.55
CA VAL A 71 13.53 3.77 -6.55
C VAL A 71 14.15 5.09 -7.04
N VAL A 72 13.64 5.64 -8.15
CA VAL A 72 14.13 6.92 -8.69
C VAL A 72 13.89 8.05 -7.68
N LYS A 73 12.70 8.10 -7.08
CA LYS A 73 12.35 9.07 -6.05
C LYS A 73 13.28 8.94 -4.84
N GLN A 74 13.51 7.74 -4.33
CA GLN A 74 14.39 7.50 -3.19
C GLN A 74 15.83 7.94 -3.48
N ARG A 75 16.36 7.67 -4.68
CA ARG A 75 17.69 8.16 -5.09
C ARG A 75 17.76 9.68 -5.20
N ALA A 76 16.70 10.32 -5.71
CA ALA A 76 16.63 11.78 -5.75
C ALA A 76 16.55 12.40 -4.34
N GLN A 77 15.76 11.81 -3.44
CA GLN A 77 15.59 12.24 -2.05
C GLN A 77 16.81 11.99 -1.17
N ALA A 78 17.62 10.98 -1.49
CA ALA A 78 18.91 10.74 -0.84
C ALA A 78 19.95 11.83 -1.11
N GLY A 79 19.64 12.83 -1.95
CA GLY A 79 20.51 13.98 -2.19
C GLY A 79 21.70 13.72 -3.10
N LEU A 80 21.87 12.48 -3.58
CA LEU A 80 22.99 12.03 -4.42
C LEU A 80 23.14 12.85 -5.73
N PHE A 81 22.05 13.49 -6.19
CA PHE A 81 22.01 14.29 -7.42
C PHE A 81 21.42 15.68 -7.23
N GLY A 82 21.62 16.29 -6.05
CA GLY A 82 21.10 17.63 -5.75
C GLY A 82 19.56 17.74 -5.76
N GLY A 83 18.87 16.61 -5.53
CA GLY A 83 17.40 16.53 -5.54
C GLY A 83 16.77 16.35 -6.94
N SER A 84 17.57 16.20 -8.00
CA SER A 84 17.04 16.04 -9.36
C SER A 84 16.63 14.60 -9.67
N THR A 85 15.34 14.40 -9.92
CA THR A 85 14.75 13.13 -10.36
C THR A 85 15.32 12.65 -11.69
N LEU A 86 15.56 13.57 -12.64
CA LEU A 86 16.04 13.22 -13.98
C LEU A 86 17.48 12.72 -13.96
N LEU A 87 18.34 13.34 -13.16
CA LEU A 87 19.73 12.90 -13.00
C LEU A 87 19.80 11.54 -12.31
N ALA A 88 18.96 11.32 -11.28
CA ALA A 88 18.85 10.02 -10.63
C ALA A 88 18.37 8.91 -11.59
N PHE A 89 17.47 9.23 -12.52
CA PHE A 89 17.02 8.29 -13.54
C PHE A 89 18.09 8.03 -14.61
N GLN A 90 18.76 9.08 -15.08
CA GLN A 90 19.86 8.97 -16.05
C GLN A 90 21.03 8.15 -15.52
N ASP A 91 21.34 8.27 -14.23
CA ASP A 91 22.34 7.44 -13.54
C ASP A 91 21.98 5.94 -13.61
N ILE A 92 20.73 5.59 -13.29
CA ILE A 92 20.25 4.20 -13.40
C ILE A 92 20.30 3.70 -14.84
N LEU A 93 19.93 4.54 -15.81
CA LEU A 93 20.03 4.19 -17.23
C LEU A 93 21.49 4.06 -17.70
N GLY A 94 22.40 4.81 -17.09
CA GLY A 94 23.85 4.73 -17.33
C GLY A 94 24.42 3.36 -17.01
N LEU A 95 23.88 2.68 -15.99
CA LEU A 95 24.26 1.30 -15.63
C LEU A 95 24.07 0.31 -16.79
N ARG A 96 23.17 0.59 -17.73
CA ARG A 96 23.00 -0.24 -18.93
C ARG A 96 24.28 -0.30 -19.77
N ARG A 97 25.02 0.80 -19.83
CA ARG A 97 26.24 0.93 -20.64
C ARG A 97 27.50 0.43 -19.92
N SER A 98 27.56 0.57 -18.59
CA SER A 98 28.71 0.12 -17.80
C SER A 98 28.62 -1.35 -17.38
N ASP A 99 27.49 -1.75 -16.78
CA ASP A 99 27.36 -3.01 -16.02
C ASP A 99 26.32 -3.98 -16.64
N GLY A 100 25.74 -3.59 -17.77
CA GLY A 100 24.80 -4.38 -18.55
C GLY A 100 23.32 -4.20 -18.17
N TYR A 101 22.45 -4.75 -19.03
CA TYR A 101 21.00 -4.59 -18.92
C TYR A 101 20.41 -5.25 -17.66
N THR A 102 20.90 -6.41 -17.27
CA THR A 102 20.42 -7.17 -16.10
C THR A 102 20.66 -6.42 -14.79
N THR A 103 21.81 -5.77 -14.66
CA THR A 103 22.16 -4.94 -13.49
C THR A 103 21.26 -3.72 -13.38
N MET A 104 20.99 -3.04 -14.50
CA MET A 104 20.06 -1.91 -14.55
C MET A 104 18.65 -2.30 -14.11
N VAL A 105 18.10 -3.41 -14.64
CA VAL A 105 16.77 -3.90 -14.25
C VAL A 105 16.74 -4.28 -12.78
N ARG A 106 17.76 -4.99 -12.28
CA ARG A 106 17.84 -5.36 -10.86
C ARG A 106 17.85 -4.15 -9.94
N GLU A 107 18.58 -3.09 -10.30
CA GLU A 107 18.61 -1.85 -9.53
C GLU A 107 17.29 -1.08 -9.60
N LEU A 108 16.61 -1.07 -10.76
CA LEU A 108 15.32 -0.41 -10.92
C LEU A 108 14.19 -1.11 -10.14
N TYR A 109 14.26 -2.43 -10.01
CA TYR A 109 13.32 -3.24 -9.21
C TYR A 109 13.84 -3.53 -7.79
N ARG A 110 14.90 -2.84 -7.36
CA ARG A 110 15.48 -3.03 -6.03
C ARG A 110 14.46 -2.64 -4.96
N GLY A 111 14.13 -3.60 -4.10
CA GLY A 111 13.09 -3.41 -3.09
C GLY A 111 11.68 -3.79 -3.54
N GLY A 112 11.47 -4.22 -4.80
CA GLY A 112 10.16 -4.67 -5.28
C GLY A 112 9.58 -5.83 -4.47
N GLY A 113 10.39 -6.84 -4.13
CA GLY A 113 9.98 -7.93 -3.24
C GLY A 113 9.67 -7.45 -1.81
N VAL A 114 10.33 -6.39 -1.35
CA VAL A 114 10.02 -5.75 -0.05
C VAL A 114 8.68 -5.01 -0.14
N THR A 115 8.37 -4.37 -1.25
CA THR A 115 7.05 -3.75 -1.44
C THR A 115 5.97 -4.82 -1.45
N ILE A 116 6.08 -5.83 -2.30
CA ILE A 116 5.07 -6.91 -2.44
C ILE A 116 4.84 -7.64 -1.11
N MET A 117 5.90 -8.03 -0.40
CA MET A 117 5.73 -8.73 0.88
C MET A 117 5.16 -7.83 2.00
N ARG A 118 5.18 -6.50 1.86
CA ARG A 118 4.43 -5.61 2.76
C ARG A 118 2.97 -5.51 2.35
N GLU A 119 2.72 -5.31 1.06
CA GLU A 119 1.37 -5.07 0.56
C GLU A 119 0.49 -6.32 0.74
N ILE A 120 1.00 -7.54 0.53
CA ILE A 120 0.18 -8.77 0.63
C ILE A 120 -0.42 -8.98 2.03
N PRO A 121 0.34 -8.95 3.15
CA PRO A 121 -0.26 -9.07 4.48
C PRO A 121 -1.24 -7.93 4.79
N PHE A 122 -0.94 -6.72 4.32
CA PHE A 122 -1.80 -5.56 4.50
C PHE A 122 -3.14 -5.74 3.77
N THR A 123 -3.13 -6.16 2.51
CA THR A 123 -4.34 -6.40 1.74
C THR A 123 -5.17 -7.54 2.35
N ILE A 124 -4.54 -8.66 2.74
CA ILE A 124 -5.25 -9.78 3.37
C ILE A 124 -6.01 -9.30 4.62
N ILE A 125 -5.31 -8.63 5.55
CA ILE A 125 -5.93 -8.17 6.80
C ILE A 125 -7.00 -7.11 6.54
N GLN A 126 -6.73 -6.17 5.64
CA GLN A 126 -7.67 -5.10 5.28
C GLN A 126 -8.97 -5.68 4.70
N PHE A 127 -8.89 -6.59 3.73
CA PHE A 127 -10.08 -7.15 3.11
C PHE A 127 -10.85 -8.07 4.05
N SER A 128 -10.18 -8.92 4.85
CA SER A 128 -10.86 -9.76 5.85
C SER A 128 -11.62 -8.91 6.87
N LEU A 129 -11.03 -7.82 7.34
CA LEU A 129 -11.71 -6.89 8.26
C LEU A 129 -12.86 -6.14 7.57
N TRP A 130 -12.67 -5.72 6.33
CA TRP A 130 -13.71 -5.04 5.56
C TRP A 130 -14.95 -5.92 5.35
N GLU A 131 -14.74 -7.19 5.00
CA GLU A 131 -15.83 -8.17 4.86
C GLU A 131 -16.51 -8.46 6.17
N TYR A 132 -15.74 -8.64 7.26
CA TYR A 132 -16.30 -8.81 8.59
C TYR A 132 -17.19 -7.64 9.00
N PHE A 133 -16.77 -6.40 8.71
CA PHE A 133 -17.57 -5.20 8.99
C PHE A 133 -18.83 -5.12 8.12
N LYS A 134 -18.72 -5.38 6.81
CA LYS A 134 -19.88 -5.43 5.91
C LYS A 134 -20.90 -6.49 6.33
N ASP A 135 -20.45 -7.71 6.62
CA ASP A 135 -21.33 -8.82 7.02
C ASP A 135 -22.01 -8.54 8.37
N SER A 136 -21.25 -8.04 9.35
CA SER A 136 -21.77 -7.63 10.66
C SER A 136 -22.78 -6.49 10.54
N TYR A 137 -22.52 -5.50 9.68
CA TYR A 137 -23.43 -4.38 9.45
C TYR A 137 -24.70 -4.82 8.73
N SER A 138 -24.57 -5.58 7.64
CA SER A 138 -25.67 -6.16 6.87
C SER A 138 -26.61 -6.94 7.81
N LYS A 139 -26.09 -7.91 8.59
CA LYS A 139 -26.87 -8.70 9.56
C LYS A 139 -27.59 -7.85 10.62
N ARG A 140 -26.96 -6.77 11.10
CA ARG A 140 -27.58 -5.84 12.07
C ARG A 140 -28.67 -4.99 11.43
N GLN A 141 -28.50 -4.58 10.18
CA GLN A 141 -29.49 -3.76 9.47
C GLN A 141 -30.72 -4.56 9.07
N HIS A 142 -30.58 -5.84 8.69
CA HIS A 142 -31.72 -6.75 8.46
C HIS A 142 -32.58 -6.91 9.70
N ARG A 143 -31.94 -7.10 10.85
CA ARG A 143 -32.63 -7.25 12.14
C ARG A 143 -33.36 -5.99 12.60
N ARG A 144 -32.88 -4.80 12.23
CA ARG A 144 -33.45 -3.52 12.70
C ARG A 144 -34.42 -2.86 11.72
N HIS A 145 -34.22 -3.00 10.42
CA HIS A 145 -34.94 -2.21 9.40
C HIS A 145 -35.52 -3.06 8.26
N GLY A 146 -35.40 -4.39 8.29
CA GLY A 146 -35.98 -5.26 7.27
C GLY A 146 -35.45 -5.01 5.84
N ARG A 147 -34.25 -4.44 5.71
CA ARG A 147 -33.58 -4.20 4.42
C ARG A 147 -33.19 -5.55 3.78
N GLN A 148 -32.82 -5.58 2.50
CA GLN A 148 -32.44 -6.85 1.83
C GLN A 148 -30.97 -7.25 2.10
N PRO A 149 -30.68 -8.54 2.38
CA PRO A 149 -29.33 -9.09 2.52
C PRO A 149 -28.36 -8.65 1.43
N GLY A 150 -27.31 -7.90 1.80
CA GLY A 150 -26.17 -7.63 0.92
C GLY A 150 -26.05 -6.21 0.36
N MET A 151 -27.06 -5.34 0.49
CA MET A 151 -26.95 -3.95 0.05
C MET A 151 -26.28 -3.06 1.10
N VAL A 152 -24.96 -2.91 1.01
CA VAL A 152 -24.19 -1.89 1.74
C VAL A 152 -23.92 -0.73 0.79
N SER A 153 -24.25 0.51 1.18
CA SER A 153 -24.00 1.69 0.36
C SER A 153 -22.51 1.84 0.05
N ALA A 154 -22.16 2.49 -1.07
CA ALA A 154 -20.78 2.80 -1.42
C ALA A 154 -20.08 3.62 -0.31
N THR A 155 -20.83 4.50 0.36
CA THR A 155 -20.36 5.30 1.50
C THR A 155 -20.01 4.46 2.72
N GLU A 156 -20.91 3.55 3.11
CA GLU A 156 -20.74 2.64 4.24
C GLU A 156 -19.58 1.66 3.97
N SER A 157 -19.52 1.14 2.74
CA SER A 157 -18.41 0.27 2.30
C SER A 157 -17.06 0.99 2.36
N ALA A 158 -17.00 2.26 1.97
CA ALA A 158 -15.78 3.04 2.03
C ALA A 158 -15.39 3.40 3.49
N LEU A 159 -16.35 3.66 4.39
CA LEU A 159 -16.12 3.80 5.83
C LEU A 159 -15.53 2.54 6.45
N PHE A 160 -16.12 1.38 6.16
CA PHE A 160 -15.58 0.10 6.61
C PHE A 160 -14.19 -0.17 6.04
N GLY A 161 -13.96 0.19 4.77
CA GLY A 161 -12.65 0.03 4.12
C GLY A 161 -11.58 0.90 4.79
N SER A 162 -11.93 2.13 5.17
CA SER A 162 -11.03 3.02 5.90
C SER A 162 -10.73 2.52 7.31
N ALA A 163 -11.75 2.09 8.06
CA ALA A 163 -11.57 1.52 9.40
C ALA A 163 -10.73 0.22 9.37
N ALA A 164 -11.04 -0.67 8.43
CA ALA A 164 -10.28 -1.89 8.19
C ALA A 164 -8.83 -1.59 7.81
N GLY A 165 -8.59 -0.62 6.93
CA GLY A 165 -7.26 -0.17 6.53
C GLY A 165 -6.45 0.40 7.69
N ALA A 166 -7.08 1.17 8.59
CA ALA A 166 -6.41 1.70 9.78
C ALA A 166 -5.98 0.59 10.75
N ILE A 167 -6.85 -0.39 11.00
CA ILE A 167 -6.55 -1.56 11.85
C ILE A 167 -5.47 -2.43 11.17
N ALA A 168 -5.60 -2.70 9.87
CA ALA A 168 -4.62 -3.46 9.10
C ALA A 168 -3.24 -2.79 9.11
N ALA A 169 -3.18 -1.47 8.99
CA ALA A 169 -1.94 -0.71 9.10
C ALA A 169 -1.32 -0.86 10.49
N GLY A 170 -2.15 -0.81 11.53
CA GLY A 170 -1.72 -1.02 12.90
C GLY A 170 -1.11 -2.41 13.13
N LEU A 171 -1.79 -3.45 12.66
CA LEU A 171 -1.37 -4.84 12.80
C LEU A 171 -0.15 -5.20 11.96
N THR A 172 0.04 -4.55 10.80
CA THR A 172 1.20 -4.77 9.92
C THR A 172 2.41 -3.91 10.29
N THR A 173 2.26 -2.90 11.15
CA THR A 173 3.37 -2.02 11.57
C THR A 173 4.54 -2.77 12.21
N PRO A 174 4.35 -3.73 13.14
CA PRO A 174 5.44 -4.52 13.67
C PRO A 174 6.21 -5.34 12.61
N LEU A 175 5.49 -5.87 11.62
CA LEU A 175 6.10 -6.63 10.51
C LEU A 175 6.96 -5.73 9.63
N ASP A 176 6.51 -4.49 9.40
CA ASP A 176 7.25 -3.51 8.61
C ASP A 176 8.50 -2.99 9.33
N VAL A 177 8.43 -2.78 10.64
CA VAL A 177 9.60 -2.40 11.46
C VAL A 177 10.63 -3.53 11.46
N LEU A 178 10.19 -4.78 11.65
CA LEU A 178 11.09 -5.94 11.64
C LEU A 178 11.80 -6.08 10.29
N LYS A 179 11.05 -5.96 9.20
CA LYS A 179 11.58 -6.07 7.83
C LYS A 179 12.57 -4.98 7.48
N THR A 180 12.27 -3.73 7.83
CA THR A 180 13.17 -2.60 7.55
C THR A 180 14.49 -2.74 8.31
N ARG A 181 14.45 -3.18 9.58
CA ARG A 181 15.67 -3.46 10.38
C ARG A 181 16.52 -4.58 9.77
N ILE A 182 15.91 -5.69 9.37
CA ILE A 182 16.62 -6.79 8.69
C ILE A 182 17.26 -6.31 7.38
N MET A 183 16.55 -5.49 6.59
CA MET A 183 17.06 -4.96 5.31
C MET A 183 18.24 -4.00 5.50
N LEU A 184 18.24 -3.22 6.59
CA LEU A 184 19.31 -2.29 6.94
C LEU A 184 20.57 -3.03 7.44
N GLU A 185 20.41 -4.02 8.34
CA GLU A 185 21.53 -4.80 8.88
C GLU A 185 22.25 -5.65 7.80
N ARG A 186 21.50 -6.14 6.80
CA ARG A 186 22.04 -6.94 5.69
C ARG A 186 23.04 -6.16 4.82
N LYS A 187 23.06 -4.82 4.90
CA LYS A 187 23.98 -3.98 4.11
C LYS A 187 25.36 -3.83 4.76
N GLU A 188 25.47 -4.10 6.06
CA GLU A 188 26.75 -4.00 6.80
C GLU A 188 27.48 -5.34 6.91
N SER A 189 26.78 -6.47 6.81
CA SER A 189 27.35 -7.79 7.02
C SER A 189 27.03 -8.71 5.84
N GLY A 190 28.01 -9.02 5.00
CA GLY A 190 27.89 -9.94 3.86
C GLY A 190 27.65 -11.41 4.23
N ALA A 191 26.96 -11.70 5.32
CA ALA A 191 26.83 -13.03 5.91
C ALA A 191 25.44 -13.66 5.69
N SER A 192 25.49 -14.88 5.16
CA SER A 192 24.44 -15.86 4.95
C SER A 192 23.75 -16.28 6.26
N SER A 193 22.67 -15.60 6.68
CA SER A 193 21.75 -16.17 7.68
C SER A 193 20.34 -15.59 7.63
N GLU A 194 19.61 -15.93 6.58
CA GLU A 194 18.31 -15.33 6.25
C GLU A 194 17.18 -15.67 7.24
N ARG A 195 17.30 -16.78 7.99
CA ARG A 195 16.33 -17.18 9.03
C ARG A 195 16.77 -16.90 10.46
N ALA A 196 18.08 -16.86 10.73
CA ALA A 196 18.56 -16.44 12.05
C ALA A 196 18.34 -14.93 12.26
N GLY A 197 18.44 -14.13 11.19
CA GLY A 197 18.31 -12.67 11.24
C GLY A 197 16.98 -12.18 11.83
N ALA A 198 15.82 -12.72 11.42
CA ALA A 198 14.54 -12.18 11.91
C ALA A 198 14.33 -12.39 13.41
N VAL A 199 14.69 -13.55 13.95
CA VAL A 199 14.56 -13.86 15.38
C VAL A 199 15.61 -13.10 16.19
N ILE A 200 16.83 -12.96 15.68
CA ILE A 200 17.91 -12.17 16.30
C ILE A 200 17.53 -10.70 16.35
N VAL A 201 17.09 -10.12 15.23
CA VAL A 201 16.61 -8.73 15.14
C VAL A 201 15.42 -8.51 16.07
N LEU A 202 14.46 -9.43 16.11
CA LEU A 202 13.31 -9.32 17.02
C LEU A 202 13.74 -9.33 18.49
N ARG A 203 14.70 -10.20 18.86
CA ARG A 203 15.29 -10.22 20.21
C ARG A 203 16.08 -8.95 20.51
N GLN A 204 16.81 -8.43 19.54
CA GLN A 204 17.60 -7.21 19.66
C GLN A 204 16.72 -5.97 19.82
N ILE A 205 15.65 -5.84 19.03
CA ILE A 205 14.63 -4.79 19.18
C ILE A 205 13.97 -4.90 20.56
N ARG A 206 13.58 -6.10 20.98
CA ARG A 206 12.95 -6.32 22.29
C ARG A 206 13.90 -5.98 23.45
N ALA A 207 15.20 -6.26 23.31
CA ALA A 207 16.20 -5.98 24.33
C ALA A 207 16.61 -4.50 24.39
N GLN A 208 16.67 -3.80 23.26
CA GLN A 208 17.15 -2.41 23.16
C GLN A 208 16.04 -1.37 23.27
N GLU A 209 14.86 -1.64 22.69
CA GLU A 209 13.77 -0.66 22.56
C GLU A 209 12.45 -1.14 23.19
N GLY A 210 12.41 -2.39 23.68
CA GLY A 210 11.20 -3.01 24.21
C GLY A 210 10.13 -3.27 23.14
N ILE A 211 8.92 -3.67 23.59
CA ILE A 211 7.79 -3.91 22.69
C ILE A 211 7.33 -2.61 22.01
N ALA A 212 7.53 -1.45 22.66
CA ALA A 212 7.21 -0.15 22.09
C ALA A 212 8.05 0.19 20.84
N GLY A 213 9.27 -0.36 20.72
CA GLY A 213 10.10 -0.21 19.52
C GLY A 213 9.45 -0.81 18.26
N LEU A 214 8.64 -1.87 18.39
CA LEU A 214 7.89 -2.49 17.29
C LEU A 214 6.73 -1.63 16.79
N PHE A 215 6.27 -0.65 17.59
CA PHE A 215 5.19 0.27 17.24
C PHE A 215 5.68 1.69 16.95
N ARG A 216 7.01 1.94 16.92
CA ARG A 216 7.56 3.23 16.47
C ARG A 216 7.13 3.48 15.02
N GLY A 217 6.28 4.49 14.82
CA GLY A 217 5.71 4.82 13.51
C GLY A 217 4.22 4.47 13.35
N PHE A 218 3.61 3.81 14.34
CA PHE A 218 2.17 3.50 14.35
C PHE A 218 1.31 4.76 14.23
N VAL A 219 1.54 5.75 15.10
CA VAL A 219 0.77 6.99 15.15
C VAL A 219 0.80 7.75 13.82
N PRO A 220 1.97 8.06 13.21
CA PRO A 220 1.99 8.75 11.93
C PRO A 220 1.40 7.93 10.78
N ARG A 221 1.53 6.59 10.79
CA ARG A 221 0.97 5.72 9.74
C ARG A 221 -0.55 5.63 9.81
N VAL A 222 -1.09 5.37 11.01
CA VAL A 222 -2.54 5.33 11.24
C VAL A 222 -3.12 6.71 10.99
N GLY A 223 -2.48 7.77 11.48
CA GLY A 223 -2.89 9.15 11.24
C GLY A 223 -2.97 9.50 9.75
N TRP A 224 -1.97 9.11 8.95
CA TRP A 224 -1.99 9.33 7.49
C TRP A 224 -3.13 8.59 6.80
N ILE A 225 -3.34 7.30 7.11
CA ILE A 225 -4.38 6.48 6.49
C ILE A 225 -5.77 6.94 6.92
N SER A 226 -5.97 7.28 8.19
CA SER A 226 -7.22 7.82 8.71
C SER A 226 -7.52 9.20 8.10
N THR A 227 -6.53 10.07 7.96
CA THR A 227 -6.71 11.39 7.33
C THR A 227 -7.04 11.25 5.85
N GLY A 228 -6.31 10.39 5.14
CA GLY A 228 -6.59 10.10 3.73
C GLY A 228 -8.00 9.53 3.52
N GLY A 229 -8.42 8.60 4.37
CA GLY A 229 -9.78 8.07 4.37
C GLY A 229 -10.84 9.13 4.69
N ALA A 230 -10.60 10.00 5.68
CA ALA A 230 -11.51 11.08 6.04
C ALA A 230 -11.66 12.12 4.92
N ILE A 231 -10.57 12.51 4.26
CA ILE A 231 -10.61 13.44 3.11
C ILE A 231 -11.39 12.82 1.96
N PHE A 232 -11.10 11.56 1.62
CA PHE A 232 -11.77 10.86 0.53
C PHE A 232 -13.28 10.75 0.78
N LEU A 233 -13.66 10.27 1.97
CA LEU A 233 -15.06 10.10 2.37
C LEU A 233 -15.79 11.44 2.51
N GLY A 234 -15.15 12.44 3.11
CA GLY A 234 -15.72 13.77 3.26
C GLY A 234 -15.96 14.45 1.92
N THR A 235 -14.99 14.37 1.00
CA THR A 235 -15.11 14.92 -0.35
C THR A 235 -16.20 14.19 -1.16
N TYR A 236 -16.23 12.86 -1.10
CA TYR A 236 -17.27 12.07 -1.74
C TYR A 236 -18.67 12.44 -1.23
N GLN A 237 -18.86 12.52 0.09
CA GLN A 237 -20.16 12.84 0.68
C GLN A 237 -20.62 14.25 0.29
N TYR A 238 -19.70 15.22 0.30
CA TYR A 238 -19.99 16.59 -0.12
C TYR A 238 -20.47 16.64 -1.58
N ILE A 239 -19.72 16.00 -2.49
CA ILE A 239 -20.06 15.95 -3.93
C ILE A 239 -21.38 15.21 -4.15
N SER A 240 -21.60 14.07 -3.48
CA SER A 240 -22.84 13.30 -3.59
C SER A 240 -24.05 14.10 -3.09
N ASN A 241 -23.89 14.92 -2.04
CA ASN A 241 -24.97 15.76 -1.53
C ASN A 241 -25.30 16.91 -2.50
N MET A 242 -24.29 17.53 -3.14
CA MET A 242 -24.51 18.57 -4.15
C MET A 242 -25.22 18.02 -5.41
N LEU A 243 -24.75 16.88 -5.94
CA LEU A 243 -25.39 16.25 -7.10
C LEU A 243 -26.79 15.71 -6.77
N GLY A 244 -27.01 15.28 -5.53
CA GLY A 244 -28.33 14.86 -5.05
C GLY A 244 -29.31 16.01 -4.80
N SER A 245 -28.82 17.23 -4.53
CA SER A 245 -29.67 18.41 -4.35
C SER A 245 -30.17 19.01 -5.67
N ASP A 246 -29.48 18.76 -6.79
CA ASP A 246 -29.88 19.25 -8.12
C ASP A 246 -31.04 18.45 -8.74
N TRP A 247 -31.44 17.32 -8.13
CA TRP A 247 -32.49 16.41 -8.62
C TRP A 247 -33.82 16.50 -7.83
N ARG A 248 -34.01 17.54 -7.00
CA ARG A 248 -35.27 17.86 -6.31
C ARG A 248 -35.76 19.24 -6.67
#